data_AF-A0A6B3CYZ0-F1
#
_entry.id   AF-A0A6B3CYZ0-F1
#
_cell.length_a   1.000
_cell.length_b   1.000
_cell.length_c   1.000
_cell.angle_alpha   90.00
_cell.angle_beta   90.00
_cell.angle_gamma   90.00
#
_symmetry.space_group_name_H-M   'P 1'
#
loop_
_entity.id
_entity.type
_entity.pdbx_description
1 polymer ?
#
loop_
_entity_poly.entity_id
_entity_poly.type
_entity_poly.pdbx_seq_one_letter_code
_entity_poly.pdbx_strand_id
1 'polypeptide(L)'
;FHAPVVDKITEALPNTLLLTGTAFVLYTALGAFLGTRSAWRHGGLGDRLNTGLALTLYSIPSFWLGLLLIVVLSVGVDPVPGLFPTGGMESGREEGLAHVLDVAHHLVLPVVTLVAVE
;
A
#
# COMPACT_ATOMS: atom_id res chain seq x y z
N PHE A 1 31.63 6.52 -1.71
CA PHE A 1 30.28 6.38 -2.28
C PHE A 1 30.15 7.24 -3.54
N HIS A 2 30.75 6.84 -4.67
CA HIS A 2 30.72 7.59 -5.94
C HIS A 2 30.18 6.72 -7.10
N ALA A 3 29.04 6.06 -6.88
CA ALA A 3 28.32 5.46 -8.01
C ALA A 3 27.67 6.61 -8.80
N PRO A 4 27.67 6.56 -10.15
CA PRO A 4 26.92 7.49 -10.97
C PRO A 4 25.47 7.58 -10.48
N VAL A 5 24.94 8.80 -10.34
CA VAL A 5 23.55 9.02 -9.89
C VAL A 5 22.57 8.28 -10.81
N VAL A 6 22.88 8.23 -12.10
CA VAL A 6 22.10 7.52 -13.11
C VAL A 6 21.94 6.04 -12.75
N ASP A 7 23.01 5.38 -12.29
CA ASP A 7 22.98 3.95 -11.95
C ASP A 7 22.07 3.66 -10.74
N LYS A 8 22.03 4.59 -9.77
CA LYS A 8 21.14 4.46 -8.61
C LYS A 8 19.68 4.71 -8.96
N ILE A 9 19.42 5.62 -9.91
CA ILE A 9 18.07 5.88 -10.41
C ILE A 9 17.57 4.66 -11.18
N THR A 10 18.38 4.09 -12.08
CA THR A 10 17.98 2.93 -12.89
C THR A 10 17.81 1.66 -12.06
N GLU A 11 18.55 1.50 -10.97
CA GLU A 11 18.39 0.39 -10.03
C GLU A 11 17.08 0.49 -9.21
N ALA A 12 16.65 1.69 -8.83
CA ALA A 12 15.43 1.90 -8.05
C ALA A 12 14.15 2.00 -8.89
N LEU A 13 14.28 2.39 -10.16
CA LEU A 13 13.18 2.64 -11.10
C LEU A 13 12.18 1.48 -11.24
N PRO A 14 12.61 0.21 -11.41
CA PRO A 14 11.69 -0.90 -11.55
C PRO A 14 10.82 -1.10 -10.30
N ASN A 15 11.42 -0.90 -9.13
CA ASN A 15 10.76 -1.13 -7.84
C ASN A 15 9.70 -0.06 -7.58
N THR A 16 10.03 1.20 -7.87
CA THR A 16 9.07 2.30 -7.74
C THR A 16 7.95 2.18 -8.77
N LEU A 17 8.24 1.77 -10.00
CA LEU A 17 7.22 1.51 -11.03
C LEU A 17 6.28 0.38 -10.63
N LEU A 18 6.81 -0.73 -10.10
CA LEU A 18 6.00 -1.85 -9.66
C LEU A 18 5.13 -1.44 -8.47
N LEU A 19 5.72 -0.81 -7.46
CA LEU A 19 5.00 -0.36 -6.27
C LEU A 19 3.92 0.67 -6.61
N THR A 20 4.29 1.77 -7.25
CA THR A 20 3.35 2.85 -7.58
C THR A 20 2.34 2.40 -8.64
N GLY A 21 2.77 1.61 -9.63
CA GLY A 21 1.88 1.11 -10.67
C GLY A 21 0.80 0.16 -10.14
N THR A 22 1.16 -0.75 -9.24
CA THR A 22 0.19 -1.64 -8.59
C THR A 22 -0.77 -0.88 -7.68
N ALA A 23 -0.25 0.03 -6.85
CA ALA A 23 -1.08 0.91 -6.03
C ALA A 23 -2.04 1.73 -6.90
N PHE A 24 -1.55 2.31 -8.01
CA PHE A 24 -2.33 3.13 -8.93
C PHE A 24 -3.55 2.41 -9.49
N VAL A 25 -3.34 1.19 -9.99
CA VAL A 25 -4.43 0.37 -10.53
C VAL A 25 -5.46 0.06 -9.45
N LEU A 26 -5.00 -0.29 -8.24
CA LEU A 26 -5.88 -0.67 -7.13
C LEU A 26 -6.71 0.50 -6.62
N TYR A 27 -6.10 1.64 -6.27
CA TYR A 27 -6.84 2.78 -5.74
C TYR A 27 -7.78 3.36 -6.79
N THR A 28 -7.37 3.39 -8.06
CA THR A 28 -8.25 3.87 -9.14
C THR A 28 -9.47 2.97 -9.31
N ALA A 29 -9.28 1.65 -9.28
CA ALA A 29 -10.39 0.70 -9.39
C ALA A 29 -11.34 0.77 -8.19
N LEU A 30 -10.80 0.80 -6.97
CA LEU A 30 -11.56 0.93 -5.72
C LEU A 30 -12.30 2.26 -5.64
N GLY A 31 -11.61 3.37 -5.93
CA GLY A 31 -12.16 4.71 -5.94
C GLY A 31 -13.28 4.86 -6.98
N ALA A 32 -13.08 4.32 -8.19
CA ALA A 32 -14.13 4.32 -9.21
C ALA A 32 -15.36 3.52 -8.77
N PHE A 33 -15.18 2.35 -8.15
CA PHE A 33 -16.28 1.51 -7.66
C PHE A 33 -17.04 2.14 -6.49
N LEU A 34 -16.31 2.61 -5.47
CA LEU A 34 -16.91 3.27 -4.31
C LEU A 34 -17.56 4.61 -4.69
N GLY A 35 -16.92 5.38 -5.57
CA GLY A 35 -17.43 6.65 -6.09
C GLY A 35 -18.71 6.49 -6.91
N THR A 36 -18.74 5.52 -7.83
CA THR A 36 -19.98 5.21 -8.59
C THR A 36 -21.10 4.73 -7.67
N ARG A 37 -20.79 3.91 -6.66
CA ARG A 37 -21.78 3.45 -5.68
C ARG A 37 -22.34 4.60 -4.83
N SER A 38 -21.50 5.53 -4.38
CA SER A 38 -21.92 6.74 -3.66
C SER A 38 -22.82 7.62 -4.53
N ALA A 39 -22.45 7.81 -5.81
CA ALA A 39 -23.25 8.59 -6.75
C ALA A 39 -24.65 8.00 -6.97
N TRP A 40 -24.77 6.67 -7.01
CA TRP A 40 -26.05 5.97 -7.22
C TRP A 40 -26.97 5.95 -5.99
N ARG A 41 -26.40 6.05 -4.77
CA ARG A 41 -27.16 6.06 -3.51
C ARG A 41 -26.85 7.30 -2.68
N HIS A 42 -26.90 8.45 -3.35
CA HIS A 42 -26.56 9.73 -2.76
C HIS A 42 -27.39 10.03 -1.51
N GLY A 43 -26.74 10.47 -0.43
CA GLY A 43 -27.36 10.82 0.84
C GLY A 43 -27.71 9.65 1.76
N GLY A 44 -27.51 8.41 1.32
CA GLY A 44 -27.69 7.20 2.13
C GLY A 44 -26.61 7.02 3.20
N LEU A 45 -26.86 6.11 4.17
CA LEU A 45 -25.92 5.86 5.27
C LEU A 45 -24.54 5.38 4.76
N GLY A 46 -24.51 4.60 3.66
CA GLY A 46 -23.27 4.17 3.01
C GLY A 46 -22.47 5.30 2.35
N ASP A 47 -23.14 6.31 1.78
CA ASP A 47 -22.50 7.48 1.17
C ASP A 47 -21.82 8.37 2.24
N ARG A 48 -22.51 8.56 3.36
CA ARG A 48 -21.98 9.31 4.52
C ARG A 48 -20.79 8.60 5.17
N LEU A 49 -20.85 7.26 5.33
CA LEU A 49 -19.74 6.47 5.86
C LEU A 49 -18.53 6.51 4.93
N ASN A 50 -18.73 6.31 3.62
CA ASN A 50 -17.64 6.39 2.63
C ASN A 50 -16.98 7.78 2.64
N THR A 51 -17.77 8.84 2.62
CA THR A 51 -17.25 10.22 2.64
C THR A 51 -16.50 10.51 3.95
N GLY A 52 -17.04 10.09 5.09
CA GLY A 52 -16.40 10.27 6.39
C GLY A 52 -15.07 9.51 6.51
N LEU A 53 -15.04 8.26 6.04
CA LEU A 53 -13.82 7.46 5.97
C LEU A 53 -12.78 8.10 5.06
N ALA A 54 -13.16 8.52 3.86
CA ALA A 54 -12.26 9.19 2.92
C ALA A 54 -11.66 10.47 3.50
N LEU A 55 -12.48 11.31 4.14
CA LEU A 55 -11.98 12.53 4.81
C LEU A 55 -11.01 12.21 5.95
N THR A 56 -11.30 11.16 6.73
CA THR A 56 -10.47 10.75 7.86
C THR A 56 -9.11 10.27 7.36
N LEU A 57 -9.11 9.37 6.38
CA LEU A 57 -7.90 8.83 5.76
C LEU A 57 -7.05 9.94 5.10
N TYR A 58 -7.69 10.85 4.37
CA TYR A 58 -7.03 12.02 3.77
C TYR A 58 -6.39 12.96 4.81
N SER A 59 -6.98 13.06 6.00
CA SER A 59 -6.46 13.92 7.08
C SER A 59 -5.27 13.30 7.83
N ILE A 60 -5.02 12.01 7.65
CA ILE A 60 -3.93 11.31 8.32
C ILE A 60 -2.66 11.42 7.47
N PRO A 61 -1.51 11.83 8.06
CA PRO A 61 -0.25 11.83 7.32
C PRO A 61 0.13 10.41 6.84
N SER A 62 0.48 10.29 5.56
CA SER A 62 0.82 8.99 4.94
C SER A 62 1.93 8.23 5.68
N PHE A 63 2.98 8.93 6.11
CA PHE A 63 4.06 8.33 6.89
C PHE A 63 3.57 7.73 8.22
N TRP A 64 2.58 8.37 8.85
CA TRP A 64 2.06 7.95 10.16
C TRP A 64 1.16 6.74 10.00
N LEU A 65 0.31 6.73 8.97
CA LEU A 65 -0.49 5.57 8.61
C LEU A 65 0.40 4.37 8.26
N GLY A 66 1.46 4.58 7.50
CA GLY A 66 2.45 3.55 7.18
C GLY A 66 3.15 2.99 8.41
N LEU A 67 3.57 3.85 9.33
CA LEU A 67 4.19 3.42 10.57
C LEU A 67 3.21 2.60 11.43
N LEU A 68 1.95 3.04 11.56
CA LEU A 68 0.92 2.27 12.26
C LEU A 68 0.69 0.89 11.63
N LEU A 69 0.60 0.82 10.31
CA LEU A 69 0.41 -0.45 9.60
C LEU A 69 1.61 -1.38 9.83
N ILE A 70 2.84 -0.86 9.83
CA ILE A 70 4.03 -1.65 10.18
C ILE A 70 3.93 -2.16 11.63
N VAL A 71 3.60 -1.31 12.60
CA VAL A 71 3.52 -1.73 14.01
C VAL A 71 2.45 -2.80 14.21
N VAL A 72 1.27 -2.62 13.63
CA VAL A 72 0.13 -3.54 13.84
C VAL A 72 0.30 -4.84 13.06
N LEU A 73 0.68 -4.77 11.79
CA LEU A 73 0.65 -5.91 10.87
C LEU A 73 2.02 -6.58 10.67
N SER A 74 3.11 -5.84 10.90
CA SER A 74 4.47 -6.38 10.73
C SER A 74 5.12 -6.75 12.06
N VAL A 75 5.10 -5.85 13.05
CA VAL A 75 5.66 -6.14 14.39
C VAL A 75 4.73 -7.06 15.18
N GLY A 76 3.42 -6.92 14.97
CA GLY A 76 2.39 -7.65 15.71
C GLY A 76 2.12 -6.99 17.07
N VAL A 77 0.85 -6.79 17.36
CA VAL A 77 0.38 -6.25 18.64
C VAL A 77 -0.60 -7.27 19.20
N ASP A 78 -0.30 -7.84 20.37
CA ASP A 78 -1.10 -8.87 21.03
C ASP A 78 -2.61 -8.49 20.99
N PRO A 79 -3.51 -9.28 20.36
CA PRO A 79 -3.40 -10.68 19.91
C PRO A 79 -3.06 -10.90 18.42
N VAL A 80 -2.70 -9.87 17.67
CA VAL A 80 -2.38 -9.93 16.22
C VAL A 80 -0.90 -10.32 16.03
N PRO A 81 -0.57 -11.52 15.53
CA PRO A 81 0.81 -11.88 15.19
C PRO A 81 1.30 -11.05 14.00
N GLY A 82 2.56 -10.63 14.04
CA GLY A 82 3.22 -9.94 12.93
C GLY A 82 3.29 -10.86 11.72
N LEU A 83 2.51 -10.56 10.69
CA LEU A 83 2.36 -11.41 9.51
C LEU A 83 3.25 -10.94 8.36
N PHE A 84 3.49 -9.63 8.27
CA PHE A 84 4.12 -8.99 7.12
C PHE A 84 5.56 -8.53 7.40
N PRO A 85 6.41 -8.38 6.38
CA PRO A 85 7.78 -7.88 6.53
C PRO A 85 7.82 -6.38 6.82
N THR A 86 8.81 -5.93 7.62
CA THR A 86 8.96 -4.52 8.04
C THR A 86 9.60 -3.64 6.97
N GLY A 87 10.27 -4.24 5.99
CA GLY A 87 10.94 -3.53 4.89
C GLY A 87 11.76 -4.48 4.01
N GLY A 88 12.29 -3.94 2.90
CA GLY A 88 12.93 -4.73 1.85
C GLY A 88 11.93 -5.17 0.76
N MET A 89 12.43 -5.77 -0.32
CA MET A 89 11.58 -6.36 -1.36
C MET A 89 11.55 -7.88 -1.33
N GLU A 90 12.55 -8.51 -0.72
CA GLU A 90 12.72 -9.96 -0.66
C GLU A 90 13.36 -10.32 0.67
N SER A 91 12.92 -11.45 1.24
CA SER A 91 13.43 -12.01 2.50
C SER A 91 14.54 -13.04 2.28
N GLY A 92 14.74 -13.51 1.06
CA GLY A 92 15.76 -14.49 0.70
C GLY A 92 16.00 -14.62 -0.80
N ARG A 93 16.88 -15.55 -1.19
CA ARG A 93 17.17 -15.88 -2.60
C ARG A 93 16.25 -17.01 -3.07
N GLU A 94 14.95 -16.74 -3.05
CA GLU A 94 13.96 -17.68 -3.59
C GLU A 94 13.92 -17.57 -5.12
N GLU A 95 13.71 -18.69 -5.83
CA GLU A 95 13.63 -18.74 -7.29
C GLU A 95 12.24 -19.21 -7.75
N GLY A 96 11.69 -18.61 -8.81
CA GLY A 96 10.41 -19.00 -9.41
C GLY A 96 9.17 -18.37 -8.75
N LEU A 97 8.10 -19.17 -8.56
CA LEU A 97 6.83 -18.69 -8.00
C LEU A 97 6.95 -18.23 -6.53
N ALA A 98 7.92 -18.77 -5.79
CA ALA A 98 8.18 -18.43 -4.40
C ALA A 98 8.69 -16.98 -4.27
N HIS A 99 9.57 -16.55 -5.19
CA HIS A 99 10.02 -15.16 -5.32
C HIS A 99 8.88 -14.18 -5.60
N VAL A 100 7.95 -14.54 -6.51
CA VAL A 100 6.80 -13.68 -6.81
C VAL A 100 5.89 -13.52 -5.59
N LEU A 101 5.71 -14.59 -4.81
CA LEU A 101 4.92 -14.56 -3.58
C LEU A 101 5.62 -13.74 -2.49
N ASP A 102 6.93 -13.86 -2.36
CA ASP A 102 7.74 -13.11 -1.40
C ASP A 102 7.68 -11.60 -1.71
N VAL A 103 7.89 -11.22 -2.98
CA VAL A 103 7.76 -9.83 -3.43
C VAL A 103 6.33 -9.32 -3.23
N ALA A 104 5.31 -10.11 -3.57
CA ALA A 104 3.92 -9.74 -3.32
C ALA A 104 3.66 -9.48 -1.83
N HIS A 105 4.19 -10.33 -0.95
CA HIS A 105 4.05 -10.20 0.50
C HIS A 105 4.72 -8.93 1.05
N HIS A 106 5.89 -8.55 0.51
CA HIS A 106 6.59 -7.32 0.85
C HIS A 106 5.87 -6.05 0.36
N LEU A 107 5.11 -6.16 -0.72
CA LEU A 107 4.38 -5.03 -1.30
C LEU A 107 3.06 -4.73 -0.60
N VAL A 108 2.43 -5.69 0.10
CA VAL A 108 1.08 -5.51 0.66
C VAL A 108 1.00 -4.28 1.56
N LEU A 109 1.90 -4.12 2.52
CA LEU A 109 1.86 -2.99 3.45
C LEU A 109 2.02 -1.64 2.75
N PRO A 110 3.07 -1.40 1.94
CA PRO A 110 3.22 -0.11 1.27
C PRO A 110 2.11 0.13 0.21
N VAL A 111 1.64 -0.89 -0.49
CA VAL A 111 0.50 -0.73 -1.42
C VAL A 111 -0.77 -0.33 -0.67
N VAL A 112 -1.09 -0.99 0.45
CA VAL A 112 -2.26 -0.64 1.27
C VAL A 112 -2.15 0.78 1.81
N THR A 113 -0.96 1.22 2.23
CA THR A 113 -0.77 2.61 2.68
C THR A 113 -1.07 3.62 1.58
N LEU A 114 -0.59 3.35 0.36
CA LEU A 114 -0.81 4.24 -0.77
C LEU A 114 -2.29 4.24 -1.16
N VAL A 115 -2.91 3.08 -1.30
CA VAL A 115 -4.33 2.95 -1.66
C VAL A 115 -5.26 3.56 -0.61
N ALA A 116 -4.84 3.60 0.66
CA ALA A 116 -5.64 4.17 1.73
C ALA A 116 -5.61 5.71 1.75
N VAL A 117 -4.53 6.33 1.27
CA VAL A 117 -4.32 7.78 1.33
C VAL A 117 -4.56 8.48 -0.01
N GLU A 118 -4.19 7.82 -1.11
CA GLU A 118 -4.25 8.33 -2.49
C GLU A 118 -5.51 7.82 -3.22
#